data_AF-A0A0L6U7Y7-F1
#
_entry.id   AF-A0A0L6U7Y7-F1
#
_cell.length_a   1.000
_cell.length_b   1.000
_cell.length_c   1.000
_cell.angle_alpha   90.00
_cell.angle_beta   90.00
_cell.angle_gamma   90.00
#
_symmetry.space_group_name_H-M   'P 1'
#
loop_
_entity.id
_entity.type
_entity.pdbx_description
1 polymer ?
#
loop_
_entity_poly.entity_id
_entity_poly.type
_entity_poly.pdbx_seq_one_letter_code
_entity_poly.pdbx_strand_id
1 'polypeptide(L)'
;MSSSYSSSSGTQGLPFGAQNALLTASLRARTTDTIKPFEEGLVRTLQRETRAFGDQLTQAAEHFRQQQEALDTQDIQMDPGTICALKMSASTARHNKRILLAYAMQRRNAILDAYWASSASVPNTLLASSSNVSAEKLEDQSSRVTDPISKVLTPVEQEYLRGHSTLVHDLAKPYHAYTVNLLGNLARGPSRGLFIQVECMRHLGEVAVGEGGGMIKFEVGSRYFVKRSEVDRLIEGGWLREIDQ
;
A
#
# COMPACT_ATOMS: atom_id res chain seq x y z
N MET A 1 -30.81 29.31 0.04
CA MET A 1 -29.64 28.63 0.62
C MET A 1 -29.50 27.27 -0.04
N SER A 2 -28.67 27.17 -1.08
CA SER A 2 -28.06 25.91 -1.52
C SER A 2 -26.99 26.24 -2.57
N SER A 3 -25.74 26.41 -2.14
CA SER A 3 -24.61 26.55 -3.06
C SER A 3 -24.16 25.15 -3.46
N SER A 4 -24.44 24.78 -4.70
CA SER A 4 -23.84 23.66 -5.40
C SER A 4 -22.34 23.90 -5.59
N TYR A 5 -21.51 23.09 -4.93
CA TYR A 5 -20.06 23.04 -5.15
C TYR A 5 -19.79 22.38 -6.51
N SER A 6 -19.53 23.19 -7.54
CA SER A 6 -18.90 22.73 -8.77
C SER A 6 -17.39 22.67 -8.54
N SER A 7 -16.81 21.47 -8.49
CA SER A 7 -15.36 21.27 -8.49
C SER A 7 -14.81 21.55 -9.89
N SER A 8 -14.62 22.84 -10.20
CA SER A 8 -13.89 23.28 -11.39
C SER A 8 -12.39 23.00 -11.19
N SER A 9 -11.86 22.17 -12.07
CA SER A 9 -10.46 21.85 -12.32
C SER A 9 -9.61 23.11 -12.59
N GLY A 10 -9.17 23.79 -11.54
CA GLY A 10 -8.36 25.00 -11.60
C GLY A 10 -7.06 24.86 -10.80
N THR A 11 -6.16 23.96 -11.23
CA THR A 11 -4.79 23.86 -10.65
C THR A 11 -3.73 24.15 -11.71
N GLN A 12 -4.03 25.01 -12.68
CA GLN A 12 -3.13 25.41 -13.78
C GLN A 12 -2.27 26.65 -13.44
N GLY A 13 -1.96 26.92 -12.17
CA GLY A 13 -1.29 28.18 -11.84
C GLY A 13 -0.53 28.31 -10.53
N LEU A 14 -0.43 27.27 -9.69
CA LEU A 14 0.38 27.34 -8.47
C LEU A 14 1.62 26.46 -8.62
N PRO A 15 2.84 27.04 -8.80
CA PRO A 15 4.05 26.27 -8.56
C PRO A 15 3.96 25.70 -7.13
N PHE A 16 4.41 24.46 -6.93
CA PHE A 16 4.36 23.73 -5.65
C PHE A 16 2.97 23.25 -5.18
N GLY A 17 1.86 23.52 -5.90
CA GLY A 17 0.52 23.08 -5.49
C GLY A 17 0.34 21.55 -5.49
N ALA A 18 0.86 20.87 -6.52
CA ALA A 18 0.76 19.42 -6.67
C ALA A 18 1.50 18.65 -5.56
N GLN A 19 2.63 19.20 -5.10
CA GLN A 19 3.48 18.65 -4.05
C GLN A 19 2.73 18.57 -2.72
N ASN A 20 2.18 19.70 -2.29
CA ASN A 20 1.41 19.80 -1.05
C ASN A 20 0.10 19.00 -1.11
N ALA A 21 -0.55 18.97 -2.28
CA ALA A 21 -1.75 18.16 -2.49
C ALA A 21 -1.47 16.67 -2.30
N LEU A 22 -0.38 16.15 -2.89
CA LEU A 22 0.00 14.74 -2.79
C LEU A 22 0.36 14.36 -1.34
N LEU A 23 1.14 15.19 -0.64
CA LEU A 23 1.46 14.97 0.77
C LEU A 23 0.21 15.00 1.66
N THR A 24 -0.71 15.93 1.41
CA THR A 24 -1.94 16.01 2.20
C THR A 24 -2.82 14.78 1.95
N ALA A 25 -2.92 14.32 0.70
CA ALA A 25 -3.63 13.10 0.36
C ALA A 25 -3.03 11.87 1.06
N SER A 26 -1.69 11.78 1.08
CA SER A 26 -0.95 10.72 1.76
C SER A 26 -1.18 10.78 3.28
N LEU A 27 -1.00 11.94 3.91
CA LEU A 27 -1.24 12.11 5.34
C LEU A 27 -2.66 11.70 5.73
N ARG A 28 -3.67 12.12 4.95
CA ARG A 28 -5.06 11.71 5.16
C ARG A 28 -5.23 10.20 5.10
N ALA A 29 -4.67 9.54 4.08
CA ALA A 29 -4.75 8.10 3.94
C ALA A 29 -4.12 7.36 5.13
N ARG A 30 -3.01 7.88 5.68
CA ARG A 30 -2.37 7.34 6.88
C ARG A 30 -3.25 7.50 8.11
N THR A 31 -3.85 8.68 8.30
CA THR A 31 -4.70 8.94 9.48
C THR A 31 -6.00 8.13 9.44
N THR A 32 -6.53 7.84 8.25
CA THR A 32 -7.77 7.08 8.10
C THR A 32 -7.55 5.58 8.01
N ASP A 33 -6.30 5.12 8.01
CA ASP A 33 -5.89 3.72 7.78
C ASP A 33 -6.65 3.07 6.61
N THR A 34 -6.74 3.82 5.51
CA THR A 34 -7.42 3.40 4.29
C THR A 34 -6.49 3.51 3.10
N ILE A 35 -6.44 2.46 2.30
CA ILE A 35 -5.77 2.46 1.01
C ILE A 35 -6.67 3.20 0.02
N LYS A 36 -6.27 4.41 -0.37
CA LYS A 36 -6.96 5.19 -1.41
C LYS A 36 -6.53 4.75 -2.80
N PRO A 37 -7.24 5.10 -3.87
CA PRO A 37 -6.75 4.91 -5.24
C PRO A 37 -5.42 5.62 -5.47
N PHE A 38 -4.62 5.10 -6.40
CA PHE A 38 -3.34 5.71 -6.75
C PHE A 38 -3.55 7.01 -7.53
N GLU A 39 -2.96 8.11 -7.06
CA GLU A 39 -3.13 9.44 -7.66
C GLU A 39 -2.20 9.65 -8.86
N GLU A 40 -2.50 9.00 -10.00
CA GLU A 40 -1.67 9.05 -11.20
C GLU A 40 -1.48 10.48 -11.74
N GLY A 41 -2.52 11.31 -11.68
CA GLY A 41 -2.48 12.67 -12.22
C GLY A 41 -1.46 13.56 -11.52
N LEU A 42 -1.47 13.55 -10.19
CA LEU A 42 -0.50 14.31 -9.37
C LEU A 42 0.91 13.77 -9.55
N VAL A 43 1.09 12.45 -9.54
CA VAL A 43 2.41 11.82 -9.72
C VAL A 43 2.99 12.14 -11.10
N ARG A 44 2.20 12.01 -12.17
CA ARG A 44 2.64 12.35 -13.54
C ARG A 44 2.99 13.83 -13.67
N THR A 45 2.24 14.71 -13.01
CA THR A 45 2.54 16.16 -12.99
C THR A 45 3.89 16.43 -12.34
N LEU A 46 4.14 15.88 -11.15
CA LEU A 46 5.43 16.02 -10.46
C LEU A 46 6.59 15.38 -11.23
N GLN A 47 6.35 14.26 -11.93
CA GLN A 47 7.35 13.63 -12.78
C GLN A 47 7.73 14.51 -13.98
N ARG A 48 6.74 15.13 -14.65
CA ARG A 48 6.97 16.07 -15.75
C ARG A 48 7.71 17.32 -15.27
N GLU A 49 7.29 17.87 -14.13
CA GLU A 49 7.95 19.02 -13.50
C GLU A 49 9.41 18.69 -13.15
N THR A 50 9.66 17.53 -12.55
CA THR A 50 11.03 17.08 -12.20
C THR A 50 11.90 16.89 -13.43
N ARG A 51 11.33 16.34 -14.52
CA ARG A 51 12.05 16.21 -15.81
C ARG A 51 12.35 17.57 -16.41
N ALA A 52 11.38 18.50 -16.43
CA ALA A 52 11.59 19.86 -16.93
C ALA A 52 12.71 20.58 -16.18
N PHE A 53 12.76 20.48 -14.85
CA PHE A 53 13.89 21.01 -14.09
C PHE A 53 15.21 20.29 -14.41
N GLY A 54 15.17 18.96 -14.56
CA GLY A 54 16.34 18.19 -14.99
C GLY A 54 16.91 18.66 -16.33
N ASP A 55 16.04 18.87 -17.32
CA ASP A 55 16.44 19.34 -18.65
C ASP A 55 17.02 20.75 -18.59
N GLN A 56 16.43 21.66 -17.80
CA GLN A 56 16.98 23.01 -17.56
C GLN A 56 18.38 22.96 -16.91
N LEU A 57 18.58 22.07 -15.94
CA LEU A 57 19.88 21.88 -15.31
C LEU A 57 20.92 21.33 -16.28
N THR A 58 20.55 20.37 -17.12
CA THR A 58 21.44 19.79 -18.14
C THR A 58 21.82 20.83 -19.18
N GLN A 59 20.87 21.61 -19.70
CA GLN A 59 21.13 22.69 -20.66
C GLN A 59 22.06 23.75 -20.08
N ALA A 60 21.83 24.15 -18.83
CA ALA A 60 22.71 25.10 -18.16
C ALA A 60 24.13 24.53 -17.99
N ALA A 61 24.25 23.26 -17.58
CA ALA A 61 25.54 22.58 -17.45
C ALA A 61 26.30 22.49 -18.79
N GLU A 62 25.59 22.22 -19.89
CA GLU A 62 26.16 22.21 -21.24
C GLU A 62 26.66 23.59 -21.67
N HIS A 63 25.88 24.65 -21.40
CA HIS A 63 26.29 26.03 -21.68
C HIS A 63 27.57 26.40 -20.90
N PHE A 64 27.65 26.06 -19.61
CA PHE A 64 28.87 26.31 -18.83
C PHE A 64 30.05 25.51 -19.34
N ARG A 65 29.86 24.26 -19.76
CA ARG A 65 30.92 23.43 -20.33
C ARG A 65 31.48 24.04 -21.62
N GLN A 66 30.63 24.51 -22.53
CA GLN A 66 31.05 25.18 -23.76
C GLN A 66 31.76 26.51 -23.48
N GLN A 67 31.26 27.29 -22.52
CA GLN A 67 31.89 28.54 -22.11
C GLN A 67 33.28 28.31 -21.49
N GLN A 68 33.45 27.20 -20.77
CA GLN A 68 34.73 26.80 -20.19
C GLN A 68 35.73 26.31 -21.24
N GLU A 69 35.29 25.60 -22.28
CA GLU A 69 36.12 25.18 -23.40
C GLU A 69 36.55 26.37 -24.30
N ALA A 70 35.78 27.47 -24.31
CA ALA A 70 36.08 28.66 -25.10
C ALA A 70 37.02 29.67 -24.42
N LEU A 71 37.20 29.60 -23.08
CA LEU A 71 38.06 30.49 -22.30
C LEU A 71 39.20 29.69 -21.64
N ASP A 72 40.33 29.57 -22.33
CA ASP A 72 41.50 28.79 -21.87
C ASP A 72 42.29 29.43 -20.69
N THR A 73 41.88 30.55 -20.08
CA THR A 73 42.75 31.23 -19.08
C THR A 73 42.10 32.17 -18.05
N GLN A 74 40.77 32.29 -17.92
CA GLN A 74 40.18 33.20 -16.91
C GLN A 74 39.14 32.51 -16.03
N ASP A 75 39.19 32.82 -14.73
CA ASP A 75 38.20 32.40 -13.73
C ASP A 75 36.79 32.78 -14.21
N ILE A 76 35.95 31.78 -14.44
CA ILE A 76 34.55 31.97 -14.83
C ILE A 76 33.81 32.63 -13.66
N GLN A 77 33.71 33.96 -13.69
CA GLN A 77 32.82 34.68 -12.77
C GLN A 77 31.38 34.44 -13.21
N MET A 78 30.73 33.48 -12.56
CA MET A 78 29.33 33.16 -12.78
C MET A 78 28.44 34.22 -12.11
N ASP A 79 27.49 34.77 -12.87
CA ASP A 79 26.52 35.73 -12.33
C ASP A 79 25.77 35.12 -11.13
N PRO A 80 25.81 35.75 -9.94
CA PRO A 80 25.14 35.24 -8.74
C PRO A 80 23.65 34.92 -8.93
N GLY A 81 22.95 35.65 -9.80
CA GLY A 81 21.54 35.40 -10.13
C GLY A 81 21.34 34.04 -10.79
N THR A 82 22.19 33.70 -11.76
CA THR A 82 22.18 32.41 -12.46
C THR A 82 22.48 31.25 -11.51
N ILE A 83 23.44 31.41 -10.59
CA ILE A 83 23.75 30.39 -9.57
C ILE A 83 22.53 30.13 -8.68
N CYS A 84 21.87 31.20 -8.23
CA CYS A 84 20.69 31.11 -7.39
C CYS A 84 19.56 30.35 -8.10
N ALA A 85 19.26 30.71 -9.34
CA ALA A 85 18.23 30.04 -10.15
C ALA A 85 18.50 28.53 -10.29
N LEU A 86 19.74 28.15 -10.60
CA LEU A 86 20.13 26.74 -10.73
C LEU A 86 20.03 25.99 -9.41
N LYS A 87 20.47 26.60 -8.30
CA LYS A 87 20.35 26.03 -6.97
C LYS A 87 18.87 25.83 -6.59
N MET A 88 18.01 26.79 -6.91
CA MET A 88 16.57 26.66 -6.69
C MET A 88 15.98 25.50 -7.50
N SER A 89 16.24 25.42 -8.82
CA SER A 89 15.78 24.32 -9.66
C SER A 89 16.27 22.96 -9.14
N ALA A 90 17.54 22.87 -8.73
CA ALA A 90 18.13 21.64 -8.20
C ALA A 90 17.52 21.24 -6.85
N SER A 91 17.21 22.21 -5.99
CA SER A 91 16.57 22.00 -4.70
C SER A 91 15.13 21.50 -4.89
N THR A 92 14.37 22.16 -5.78
CA THR A 92 12.99 21.78 -6.11
C THR A 92 12.91 20.38 -6.70
N ALA A 93 13.79 20.03 -7.64
CA ALA A 93 13.84 18.68 -8.21
C ALA A 93 14.11 17.59 -7.13
N ARG A 94 15.02 17.86 -6.19
CA ARG A 94 15.27 16.95 -5.05
C ARG A 94 14.08 16.88 -4.11
N HIS A 95 13.40 18.00 -3.87
CA HIS A 95 12.20 18.06 -3.05
C HIS A 95 11.07 17.21 -3.66
N ASN A 96 10.82 17.34 -4.96
CA ASN A 96 9.85 16.53 -5.69
C ASN A 96 10.17 15.03 -5.59
N LYS A 97 11.44 14.66 -5.77
CA LYS A 97 11.89 13.27 -5.60
C LYS A 97 11.59 12.75 -4.19
N ARG A 98 11.87 13.53 -3.15
CA ARG A 98 11.59 13.16 -1.76
C ARG A 98 10.11 12.94 -1.51
N ILE A 99 9.25 13.81 -2.03
CA ILE A 99 7.79 13.69 -1.89
C ILE A 99 7.27 12.44 -2.60
N LEU A 100 7.71 12.19 -3.83
CA LEU A 100 7.31 11.01 -4.60
C LEU A 100 7.71 9.72 -3.88
N LEU A 101 8.95 9.66 -3.36
CA LEU A 101 9.42 8.52 -2.58
C LEU A 101 8.63 8.36 -1.27
N ALA A 102 8.37 9.45 -0.55
CA ALA A 102 7.59 9.40 0.68
C ALA A 102 6.16 8.88 0.43
N TYR A 103 5.50 9.34 -0.64
CA TYR A 103 4.19 8.83 -1.04
C TYR A 103 4.23 7.34 -1.37
N ALA A 104 5.19 6.91 -2.20
CA ALA A 104 5.34 5.51 -2.59
C ALA A 104 5.65 4.62 -1.37
N MET A 105 6.55 5.04 -0.49
CA MET A 105 6.90 4.31 0.73
C MET A 105 5.71 4.18 1.67
N GLN A 106 4.96 5.27 1.88
CA GLN A 106 3.78 5.24 2.75
C GLN A 106 2.71 4.29 2.19
N ARG A 107 2.47 4.35 0.88
CA ARG A 107 1.51 3.49 0.20
C ARG A 107 1.93 2.03 0.24
N ARG A 108 3.22 1.74 0.00
CA ARG A 108 3.79 0.40 0.15
C ARG A 108 3.56 -0.15 1.55
N ASN A 109 3.85 0.64 2.59
CA ASN A 109 3.65 0.20 3.98
C ASN A 109 2.19 -0.17 4.24
N ALA A 110 1.24 0.67 3.82
CA ALA A 110 -0.19 0.37 3.98
C ALA A 110 -0.61 -0.93 3.26
N ILE A 111 -0.08 -1.21 2.07
CA ILE A 111 -0.31 -2.48 1.35
C ILE A 111 0.29 -3.66 2.12
N LEU A 112 1.50 -3.50 2.65
CA LEU A 112 2.16 -4.55 3.45
C LEU A 112 1.46 -4.80 4.77
N ASP A 113 0.95 -3.76 5.43
CA ASP A 113 0.17 -3.89 6.66
C ASP A 113 -1.11 -4.69 6.39
N ALA A 114 -1.82 -4.41 5.30
CA ALA A 114 -2.98 -5.20 4.86
C ALA A 114 -2.60 -6.66 4.50
N TYR A 115 -1.43 -6.86 3.90
CA TYR A 115 -0.90 -8.19 3.57
C TYR A 115 -0.62 -9.02 4.82
N TRP A 116 0.03 -8.43 5.82
CA TRP A 116 0.32 -9.10 7.09
C TRP A 116 -0.92 -9.30 7.96
N ALA A 117 -1.89 -8.38 7.91
CA ALA A 117 -3.21 -8.56 8.52
C ALA A 117 -3.99 -9.73 7.89
N SER A 118 -3.72 -10.03 6.62
CA SER A 118 -4.29 -11.16 5.88
C SER A 118 -3.42 -12.42 5.91
N SER A 119 -2.54 -12.54 6.91
CA SER A 119 -1.68 -13.70 7.15
C SER A 119 -0.81 -14.08 5.96
N ALA A 120 -0.23 -13.06 5.32
CA ALA A 120 0.66 -13.21 4.17
C ALA A 120 0.00 -13.89 2.95
N SER A 121 -1.33 -13.88 2.86
CA SER A 121 -2.08 -14.44 1.72
C SER A 121 -2.49 -13.36 0.73
N VAL A 122 -1.95 -13.42 -0.50
CA VAL A 122 -2.29 -12.47 -1.57
C VAL A 122 -3.77 -12.50 -1.93
N PRO A 123 -4.42 -13.67 -2.16
CA PRO A 123 -5.86 -13.70 -2.48
C PRO A 123 -6.72 -13.07 -1.40
N ASN A 124 -6.42 -13.33 -0.12
CA ASN A 124 -7.16 -12.75 1.00
C ASN A 124 -6.97 -11.24 1.06
N THR A 125 -5.73 -10.77 0.84
CA THR A 125 -5.41 -9.33 0.80
C THR A 125 -6.18 -8.61 -0.31
N LEU A 126 -6.33 -9.22 -1.50
CA LEU A 126 -7.02 -8.60 -2.64
C LEU A 126 -8.54 -8.55 -2.47
N LEU A 127 -9.10 -9.47 -1.68
CA LEU A 127 -10.52 -9.51 -1.32
C LEU A 127 -10.85 -8.65 -0.10
N ALA A 128 -9.84 -8.32 0.71
CA ALA A 128 -10.02 -7.48 1.89
C ALA A 128 -10.51 -6.07 1.51
N SER A 129 -11.21 -5.46 2.46
CA SER A 129 -11.70 -4.09 2.33
C SER A 129 -10.53 -3.10 2.33
N SER A 130 -10.61 -2.09 1.48
CA SER A 130 -9.62 -1.01 1.37
C SER A 130 -9.51 -0.10 2.61
N SER A 131 -10.35 -0.31 3.63
CA SER A 131 -10.29 0.39 4.92
C SER A 131 -10.12 -0.59 6.07
N ASN A 132 -9.16 -0.33 6.95
CA ASN A 132 -8.91 -1.11 8.16
C ASN A 132 -9.81 -0.70 9.34
N VAL A 133 -10.92 0.02 9.09
CA VAL A 133 -11.89 0.34 10.15
C VAL A 133 -12.39 -0.98 10.72
N SER A 134 -11.99 -1.27 11.95
CA SER A 134 -12.22 -2.52 12.65
C SER A 134 -13.66 -2.97 12.49
N ALA A 135 -13.85 -4.18 11.97
CA ALA A 135 -15.16 -4.79 11.75
C ALA A 135 -16.01 -4.94 13.04
N GLU A 136 -15.43 -4.67 14.22
CA GLU A 136 -16.11 -4.82 15.52
C GLU A 136 -17.11 -3.70 15.86
N LYS A 137 -17.30 -2.66 15.02
CA LYS A 137 -18.18 -1.52 15.37
C LYS A 137 -19.25 -1.12 14.34
N LEU A 138 -19.56 -1.95 13.35
CA LEU A 138 -20.47 -1.58 12.26
C LEU A 138 -21.49 -2.69 11.95
N GLU A 139 -22.39 -2.97 12.88
CA GLU A 139 -23.58 -3.80 12.58
C GLU A 139 -24.79 -2.98 12.07
N ASP A 140 -24.74 -1.64 12.04
CA ASP A 140 -25.96 -0.84 11.80
C ASP A 140 -25.87 0.29 10.75
N GLN A 141 -24.99 0.19 9.75
CA GLN A 141 -25.05 1.10 8.58
C GLN A 141 -24.83 0.36 7.26
N SER A 142 -25.95 0.06 6.61
CA SER A 142 -25.97 -0.44 5.24
C SER A 142 -25.31 0.59 4.28
N SER A 143 -24.48 0.08 3.36
CA SER A 143 -24.06 0.71 2.10
C SER A 143 -22.92 1.75 2.06
N ARG A 144 -21.87 1.64 2.88
CA ARG A 144 -20.53 2.03 2.38
C ARG A 144 -19.92 0.81 1.71
N VAL A 145 -20.15 0.66 0.41
CA VAL A 145 -19.44 -0.31 -0.43
C VAL A 145 -17.98 0.14 -0.44
N THR A 146 -17.17 -0.38 0.49
CA THR A 146 -15.72 -0.27 0.41
C THR A 146 -15.29 -1.15 -0.75
N ASP A 147 -14.73 -0.54 -1.79
CA ASP A 147 -14.22 -1.31 -2.91
C ASP A 147 -13.13 -2.27 -2.42
N PRO A 148 -13.09 -3.50 -2.95
CA PRO A 148 -12.04 -4.45 -2.62
C PRO A 148 -10.68 -3.86 -3.02
N ILE A 149 -9.65 -4.17 -2.23
CA ILE A 149 -8.27 -3.71 -2.45
C ILE A 149 -7.81 -3.97 -3.90
N SER A 150 -8.22 -5.10 -4.50
CA SER A 150 -7.94 -5.41 -5.91
C SER A 150 -8.28 -4.32 -6.92
N LYS A 151 -9.36 -3.55 -6.72
CA LYS A 151 -9.75 -2.45 -7.61
C LYS A 151 -8.97 -1.16 -7.37
N VAL A 152 -8.43 -1.00 -6.17
CA VAL A 152 -7.73 0.22 -5.71
C VAL A 152 -6.25 0.19 -6.07
N LEU A 153 -5.66 -1.01 -6.15
CA LEU A 153 -4.24 -1.21 -6.47
C LEU A 153 -3.99 -1.10 -7.96
N THR A 154 -2.86 -0.48 -8.30
CA THR A 154 -2.36 -0.47 -9.68
C THR A 154 -1.79 -1.84 -10.05
N PRO A 155 -1.72 -2.20 -11.35
CA PRO A 155 -1.17 -3.48 -11.79
C PRO A 155 0.29 -3.69 -11.35
N VAL A 156 1.08 -2.61 -11.29
CA VAL A 156 2.48 -2.64 -10.82
C VAL A 156 2.55 -2.98 -9.33
N GLU A 157 1.62 -2.47 -8.53
CA GLU A 157 1.52 -2.77 -7.10
C GLU A 157 1.07 -4.20 -6.84
N GLN A 158 0.15 -4.72 -7.67
CA GLN A 158 -0.26 -6.11 -7.60
C GLN A 158 0.90 -7.06 -7.91
N GLU A 159 1.72 -6.73 -8.91
CA GLU A 159 2.91 -7.52 -9.23
C GLU A 159 3.96 -7.44 -8.11
N TYR A 160 4.17 -6.26 -7.54
CA TYR A 160 5.03 -6.09 -6.36
C TYR A 160 4.55 -6.98 -5.20
N LEU A 161 3.24 -7.03 -4.93
CA LEU A 161 2.66 -7.85 -3.87
C LEU A 161 2.90 -9.34 -4.11
N ARG A 162 2.74 -9.82 -5.36
CA ARG A 162 3.04 -11.20 -5.74
C ARG A 162 4.52 -11.53 -5.53
N GLY A 163 5.42 -10.68 -6.02
CA GLY A 163 6.86 -10.86 -5.84
C GLY A 163 7.28 -10.86 -4.36
N HIS A 164 6.70 -9.95 -3.56
CA HIS A 164 6.94 -9.92 -2.11
C HIS A 164 6.45 -11.19 -1.42
N SER A 165 5.27 -11.70 -1.81
CA SER A 165 4.73 -12.94 -1.25
C SER A 165 5.61 -14.14 -1.52
N THR A 166 6.13 -14.28 -2.75
CA THR A 166 7.11 -15.33 -3.09
C THR A 166 8.34 -15.26 -2.20
N LEU A 167 8.92 -14.07 -2.02
CA LEU A 167 10.10 -13.86 -1.17
C LEU A 167 9.83 -14.21 0.31
N VAL A 168 8.66 -13.83 0.83
CA VAL A 168 8.25 -14.15 2.20
C VAL A 168 8.06 -15.65 2.38
N HIS A 169 7.44 -16.33 1.42
CA HIS A 169 7.27 -17.78 1.48
C HIS A 169 8.60 -18.53 1.36
N ASP A 170 9.52 -18.06 0.52
CA ASP A 170 10.86 -18.62 0.41
C ASP A 170 11.64 -18.48 1.72
N LEU A 171 11.52 -17.32 2.39
CA LEU A 171 12.10 -17.09 3.71
C LEU A 171 11.46 -17.97 4.79
N ALA A 172 10.15 -18.19 4.73
CA ALA A 172 9.41 -18.97 5.71
C ALA A 172 9.61 -20.49 5.56
N LYS A 173 9.89 -20.97 4.34
CA LYS A 173 10.05 -22.39 4.01
C LYS A 173 10.95 -23.19 4.99
N PRO A 174 12.19 -22.77 5.34
CA PRO A 174 13.03 -23.52 6.27
C PRO A 174 12.44 -23.63 7.68
N TYR A 175 11.65 -22.65 8.12
CA TYR A 175 11.06 -22.63 9.46
C TYR A 175 9.86 -23.56 9.64
N HIS A 176 9.24 -23.98 8.53
CA HIS A 176 8.17 -24.98 8.57
C HIS A 176 8.64 -26.32 9.14
N ALA A 177 9.92 -26.69 8.91
CA ALA A 177 10.52 -27.89 9.47
C ALA A 177 10.66 -27.84 11.01
N TYR A 178 10.73 -26.63 11.58
CA TYR A 178 10.88 -26.40 13.01
C TYR A 178 9.54 -26.08 13.70
N THR A 179 8.40 -26.33 13.06
CA THR A 179 7.03 -26.06 13.56
C THR A 179 6.75 -24.59 13.89
N VAL A 180 7.61 -23.66 13.45
CA VAL A 180 7.44 -22.21 13.67
C VAL A 180 6.66 -21.61 12.51
N ASN A 181 5.46 -21.10 12.78
CA ASN A 181 4.66 -20.37 11.80
C ASN A 181 4.98 -18.87 11.85
N LEU A 182 5.78 -18.39 10.89
CA LEU A 182 6.12 -16.96 10.76
C LEU A 182 5.02 -16.12 10.09
N LEU A 183 4.04 -16.77 9.44
CA LEU A 183 3.03 -16.10 8.61
C LEU A 183 1.69 -15.89 9.33
N GLY A 184 1.56 -16.42 10.55
CA GLY A 184 0.32 -16.33 11.33
C GLY A 184 0.01 -14.90 11.77
N ASN A 185 -1.28 -14.56 11.85
CA ASN A 185 -1.72 -13.26 12.32
C ASN A 185 -1.66 -13.19 13.86
N LEU A 186 -0.68 -12.45 14.37
CA LEU A 186 -0.46 -12.22 15.81
C LEU A 186 -1.48 -11.29 16.47
N ALA A 187 -2.29 -10.55 15.69
CA ALA A 187 -3.25 -9.59 16.23
C ALA A 187 -4.35 -10.25 17.08
N ARG A 188 -4.62 -11.54 16.86
CA ARG A 188 -5.63 -12.31 17.61
C ARG A 188 -5.19 -12.71 19.03
N GLY A 189 -3.94 -12.39 19.40
CA GLY A 189 -3.37 -12.74 20.68
C GLY A 189 -3.08 -14.25 20.83
N PRO A 190 -2.52 -14.66 21.98
CA PRO A 190 -2.21 -16.06 22.24
C PRO A 190 -3.48 -16.92 22.29
N SER A 191 -3.38 -18.18 21.85
CA SER A 191 -4.50 -19.12 21.84
C SER A 191 -5.06 -19.34 23.25
N ARG A 192 -6.35 -19.04 23.46
CA ARG A 192 -7.05 -19.26 24.75
C ARG A 192 -7.31 -20.74 25.03
N GLY A 193 -7.42 -21.57 24.00
CA GLY A 193 -7.67 -23.01 24.10
C GLY A 193 -7.23 -23.75 22.84
N LEU A 194 -6.97 -25.05 22.99
CA LEU A 194 -6.53 -25.93 21.89
C LEU A 194 -7.67 -26.23 20.90
N PHE A 195 -8.89 -26.31 21.41
CA PHE A 195 -10.11 -26.54 20.63
C PHE A 195 -11.00 -25.31 20.66
N ILE A 196 -11.63 -25.02 19.53
CA ILE A 196 -12.52 -23.87 19.36
C ILE A 196 -13.78 -24.31 18.62
N GLN A 197 -14.87 -23.60 18.89
CA GLN A 197 -16.12 -23.75 18.14
C GLN A 197 -16.15 -22.71 17.02
N VAL A 198 -16.34 -23.17 15.79
CA VAL A 198 -16.35 -22.32 14.60
C VAL A 198 -17.64 -22.50 13.83
N GLU A 199 -18.11 -21.41 13.23
CA GLU A 199 -19.24 -21.38 12.31
C GLU A 199 -18.75 -21.10 10.90
N CYS A 200 -19.31 -21.83 9.94
CA CYS A 200 -18.98 -21.69 8.54
C CYS A 200 -19.79 -20.55 7.91
N MET A 201 -19.13 -19.49 7.47
CA MET A 201 -19.77 -18.33 6.82
C MET A 201 -19.91 -18.53 5.30
N ARG A 202 -19.04 -19.34 4.70
CA ARG A 202 -18.91 -19.52 3.24
C ARG A 202 -18.72 -21.00 2.92
N HIS A 203 -19.36 -21.47 1.85
CA HIS A 203 -19.27 -22.88 1.46
C HIS A 203 -17.84 -23.26 1.07
N LEU A 204 -17.18 -24.03 1.94
CA LEU A 204 -15.78 -24.48 1.78
C LEU A 204 -15.68 -25.85 1.10
N GLY A 205 -16.79 -26.59 0.98
CA GLY A 205 -16.78 -27.95 0.46
C GLY A 205 -16.04 -28.90 1.40
N GLU A 206 -15.28 -29.84 0.84
CA GLU A 206 -14.44 -30.78 1.59
C GLU A 206 -13.03 -30.19 1.72
N VAL A 207 -12.63 -29.89 2.96
CA VAL A 207 -11.29 -29.39 3.26
C VAL A 207 -10.57 -30.41 4.12
N ALA A 208 -9.31 -30.69 3.78
CA ALA A 208 -8.42 -31.49 4.62
C ALA A 208 -8.05 -30.67 5.86
N VAL A 209 -8.55 -31.08 7.02
CA VAL A 209 -8.28 -30.46 8.31
C VAL A 209 -7.20 -31.30 9.00
N GLY A 210 -6.06 -30.67 9.29
CA GLY A 210 -4.94 -31.27 10.02
C GLY A 210 -3.90 -32.03 9.17
N GLU A 211 -2.78 -32.38 9.81
CA GLU A 211 -1.71 -33.21 9.23
C GLU A 211 -2.14 -34.66 8.95
N GLY A 212 -3.22 -35.11 9.60
CA GLY A 212 -3.76 -36.47 9.46
C GLY A 212 -4.71 -36.68 8.27
N GLY A 213 -4.95 -35.65 7.44
CA GLY A 213 -5.74 -35.78 6.22
C GLY A 213 -7.24 -36.06 6.43
N GLY A 214 -7.79 -35.71 7.59
CA GLY A 214 -9.23 -35.82 7.85
C GLY A 214 -10.01 -34.83 6.99
N MET A 215 -10.85 -35.33 6.09
CA MET A 215 -11.71 -34.46 5.27
C MET A 215 -12.95 -34.08 6.06
N ILE A 216 -13.15 -32.79 6.29
CA ILE A 216 -14.37 -32.25 6.90
C ILE A 216 -15.13 -31.50 5.82
N LYS A 217 -16.40 -31.89 5.63
CA LYS A 217 -17.31 -31.14 4.77
C LYS A 217 -17.96 -30.01 5.56
N PHE A 218 -17.63 -28.78 5.18
CA PHE A 218 -18.15 -27.57 5.81
C PHE A 218 -19.39 -27.07 5.08
N GLU A 219 -20.52 -27.06 5.78
CA GLU A 219 -21.79 -26.50 5.30
C GLU A 219 -22.02 -25.12 5.90
N VAL A 220 -22.60 -24.20 5.12
CA VAL A 220 -22.82 -22.81 5.54
C VAL A 220 -23.83 -22.75 6.69
N GLY A 221 -23.49 -22.02 7.75
CA GLY A 221 -24.31 -21.88 8.96
C GLY A 221 -24.17 -23.05 9.96
N SER A 222 -23.47 -24.12 9.60
CA SER A 222 -23.19 -25.23 10.52
C SER A 222 -22.02 -24.89 11.46
N ARG A 223 -22.11 -25.40 12.69
CA ARG A 223 -21.09 -25.22 13.74
C ARG A 223 -20.25 -26.47 13.88
N TYR A 224 -18.95 -26.29 14.03
CA TYR A 224 -17.97 -27.37 14.14
C TYR A 224 -17.08 -27.15 15.37
N PHE A 225 -16.66 -28.24 16.00
CA PHE A 225 -15.70 -28.23 17.10
C PHE A 225 -14.39 -28.85 16.61
N VAL A 226 -13.35 -28.02 16.51
CA VAL A 226 -12.12 -28.35 15.77
C VAL A 226 -10.91 -27.82 16.52
N LYS A 227 -9.74 -28.40 16.23
CA LYS A 227 -8.47 -27.95 16.79
C LYS A 227 -8.05 -26.64 16.14
N ARG A 228 -7.69 -25.64 16.95
CA ARG A 228 -7.36 -24.28 16.48
C ARG A 228 -6.26 -24.27 15.41
N SER A 229 -5.20 -25.04 15.62
CA SER A 229 -4.06 -25.13 14.69
C SER A 229 -4.43 -25.54 13.27
N GLU A 230 -5.57 -26.21 13.08
CA GLU A 230 -6.00 -26.75 11.79
C GLU A 230 -6.93 -25.78 11.04
N VAL A 231 -7.58 -24.86 11.77
CA VAL A 231 -8.55 -23.92 11.21
C VAL A 231 -8.12 -22.47 11.21
N ASP A 232 -6.99 -22.14 11.85
CA ASP A 232 -6.49 -20.76 11.92
C ASP A 232 -6.40 -20.10 10.53
N ARG A 233 -5.85 -20.79 9.52
CA ARG A 233 -5.77 -20.26 8.14
C ARG A 233 -7.13 -20.04 7.49
N LEU A 234 -8.12 -20.88 7.81
CA LEU A 234 -9.48 -20.77 7.29
C LEU A 234 -10.25 -19.62 7.97
N ILE A 235 -9.97 -19.37 9.24
CA ILE A 235 -10.49 -18.22 9.97
C ILE A 235 -9.87 -16.92 9.45
N GLU A 236 -8.55 -16.89 9.24
CA GLU A 236 -7.83 -15.76 8.66
C GLU A 236 -8.32 -15.43 7.24
N GLY A 237 -8.71 -16.44 6.46
CA GLY A 237 -9.34 -16.25 5.15
C GLY A 237 -10.81 -15.78 5.19
N GLY A 238 -11.40 -15.62 6.38
CA GLY A 238 -12.78 -15.18 6.54
C GLY A 238 -13.83 -16.21 6.11
N TRP A 239 -13.45 -17.50 6.07
CA TRP A 239 -14.36 -18.59 5.75
C TRP A 239 -15.08 -19.11 6.99
N LEU A 240 -14.38 -19.11 8.13
CA LEU A 240 -14.86 -19.55 9.42
C LEU A 240 -14.85 -18.39 10.42
N ARG A 241 -15.85 -18.36 11.31
CA ARG A 241 -15.95 -17.41 12.42
C ARG A 241 -15.84 -18.17 13.74
N GLU A 242 -14.98 -17.73 14.66
CA GLU A 242 -14.95 -18.27 16.03
C GLU A 242 -16.17 -17.77 16.79
N ILE A 243 -16.86 -18.69 17.45
CA ILE A 243 -17.89 -18.36 18.42
C ILE A 243 -17.24 -18.56 19.79
N ASP A 244 -16.93 -17.46 20.47
CA ASP A 244 -16.55 -17.49 21.88
C ASP A 244 -17.80 -17.90 22.69
N GLN A 245 -17.63 -18.86 23.61
CA GLN A 245 -18.63 -19.17 24.65
C GLN A 245 -18.58 -18.15 25.78
#